data_AF-A0A415C2S3-F1
#
_entry.id   AF-A0A415C2S3-F1
#
_cell.length_a   1.000
_cell.length_b   1.000
_cell.length_c   1.000
_cell.angle_alpha   90.00
_cell.angle_beta   90.00
_cell.angle_gamma   90.00
#
_symmetry.space_group_name_H-M   'P 1'
#
loop_
_entity.id
_entity.type
_entity.pdbx_description
1 polymer ?
#
loop_
_entity_poly.entity_id
_entity_poly.type
_entity_poly.pdbx_seq_one_letter_code
_entity_poly.pdbx_strand_id
1 'polypeptide(L)'
;MKHSLLKQLRLKAGKTKKEMSELCDVSVNTYTKYENDTDGMPHGLYLHVLEYLETSSQIRKKIMSETIPATARFLTPEERDQEDKRDGYTVPIPEDLTEEFHPSQPVTPKQIVAWETKGIEPYPGYEEEENKWAKRWEEVNRAQLAADGGGLHVADPVDVDPEFDPETGEPVTYDEPQMVVEKKGGETRLYVDEADLTEEELSEGDITDSREGE
;
A
#
# COMPACT_ATOMS: atom_id res chain seq x y z
N MET A 1 -11.72 38.68 21.25
CA MET A 1 -11.05 38.10 22.44
C MET A 1 -9.74 37.47 21.97
N LYS A 2 -8.58 37.93 22.46
CA LYS A 2 -7.29 37.32 22.08
C LYS A 2 -7.17 35.98 22.80
N HIS A 3 -7.03 34.89 22.06
CA HIS A 3 -6.71 33.58 22.63
C HIS A 3 -5.24 33.55 23.04
N SER A 4 -4.92 32.86 24.13
CA SER A 4 -3.54 32.57 24.52
C SER A 4 -2.82 31.74 23.45
N LEU A 5 -1.50 31.79 23.44
CA LEU A 5 -0.67 31.07 22.47
C LEU A 5 -0.97 29.55 22.48
N LEU A 6 -0.99 28.93 23.66
CA LEU A 6 -1.30 27.49 23.81
C LEU A 6 -2.67 27.14 23.24
N LYS A 7 -3.70 27.97 23.50
CA LYS A 7 -5.04 27.73 22.98
C LYS A 7 -5.08 27.82 21.46
N GLN A 8 -4.33 28.74 20.86
CA GLN A 8 -4.23 28.86 19.40
C GLN A 8 -3.52 27.65 18.79
N LEU A 9 -2.40 27.23 19.37
CA LEU A 9 -1.64 26.07 18.91
C LEU A 9 -2.45 24.78 19.01
N ARG A 10 -3.16 24.58 20.14
CA ARG A 10 -4.05 23.43 20.31
C ARG A 10 -5.12 23.35 19.22
N LEU A 11 -5.76 24.49 18.91
CA LEU A 11 -6.78 24.54 17.86
C LEU A 11 -6.19 24.28 16.47
N LYS A 12 -5.00 24.80 16.16
CA LYS A 12 -4.30 24.55 14.90
C LYS A 12 -3.91 23.08 14.73
N ALA A 13 -3.43 22.46 15.80
CA ALA A 13 -3.12 21.04 15.86
C ALA A 13 -4.37 20.12 15.84
N GLY A 14 -5.57 20.69 15.99
CA GLY A 14 -6.82 19.92 16.02
C GLY A 14 -7.02 19.09 17.30
N LYS A 15 -6.31 19.43 18.38
CA LYS A 15 -6.32 18.66 19.64
C LYS A 15 -7.41 19.15 20.60
N THR A 16 -7.95 18.23 21.38
CA THR A 16 -8.92 18.53 22.45
C THR A 16 -8.21 18.86 23.76
N LYS A 17 -8.92 19.52 24.69
CA LYS A 17 -8.38 19.77 26.03
C LYS A 17 -8.16 18.49 26.85
N LYS A 18 -8.92 17.43 26.54
CA LYS A 18 -8.81 16.13 27.18
C LYS A 18 -7.48 15.48 26.83
N GLU A 19 -7.17 15.38 25.53
CA GLU A 19 -5.89 14.86 25.04
C GLU A 19 -4.70 15.63 25.63
N MET A 20 -4.78 16.96 25.67
CA MET A 20 -3.69 17.76 26.23
C MET A 20 -3.54 17.61 27.74
N SER A 21 -4.66 17.38 28.45
CA SER A 21 -4.60 17.12 29.89
C SER A 21 -4.00 15.75 30.20
N GLU A 22 -4.27 14.75 29.34
CA GLU A 22 -3.65 13.42 29.40
C GLU A 22 -2.15 13.49 29.09
N LEU A 23 -1.74 14.23 28.05
CA LEU A 23 -0.32 14.46 27.73
C LEU A 23 0.46 15.08 28.91
N CYS A 24 -0.21 15.93 29.67
CA CYS A 24 0.39 16.64 30.79
C CYS A 24 0.27 15.92 32.14
N ASP A 25 -0.41 14.77 32.20
CA ASP A 25 -0.80 14.08 33.44
C ASP A 25 -1.52 14.99 34.46
N VAL A 26 -2.40 15.87 33.99
CA VAL A 26 -3.19 16.78 34.84
C VAL A 26 -4.68 16.68 34.54
N SER A 27 -5.51 17.23 35.44
CA SER A 27 -6.94 17.34 35.17
C SER A 27 -7.24 18.32 34.01
N VAL A 28 -8.33 18.10 33.28
CA VAL A 28 -8.81 19.02 32.23
C VAL A 28 -8.99 20.46 32.74
N ASN A 29 -9.38 20.60 34.00
CA ASN A 29 -9.52 21.90 34.67
C ASN A 29 -8.17 22.57 34.89
N THR A 30 -7.17 21.81 35.31
CA THR A 30 -5.79 22.30 35.47
C THR A 30 -5.20 22.72 34.12
N TYR A 31 -5.34 21.89 33.09
CA TYR A 31 -4.89 22.26 31.74
C TYR A 31 -5.62 23.50 31.20
N THR A 32 -6.92 23.64 31.48
CA THR A 32 -7.68 24.84 31.10
C THR A 32 -7.16 26.10 31.80
N LYS A 33 -6.67 25.98 33.05
CA LYS A 33 -6.00 27.11 33.72
C LYS A 33 -4.70 27.45 33.01
N TYR A 34 -3.88 26.46 32.66
CA TYR A 34 -2.64 26.69 31.93
C TYR A 34 -2.85 27.33 30.55
N GLU A 35 -3.95 27.00 29.86
CA GLU A 35 -4.30 27.71 28.64
C GLU A 35 -4.63 29.18 28.90
N ASN A 36 -5.21 29.55 30.03
CA ASN A 36 -5.57 30.95 30.30
C ASN A 36 -4.41 31.74 30.91
N ASP A 37 -3.55 31.06 31.66
CA ASP A 37 -2.40 31.60 32.37
C ASP A 37 -1.22 30.64 32.24
N THR A 38 -0.30 30.98 31.33
CA THR A 38 0.87 30.15 31.01
C THR A 38 1.93 30.18 32.11
N ASP A 39 1.96 31.23 32.95
CA ASP A 39 2.95 31.37 34.01
C ASP A 39 2.69 30.39 35.16
N GLY A 40 1.45 29.88 35.27
CA GLY A 40 1.08 28.82 36.21
C GLY A 40 1.59 27.43 35.81
N MET A 41 2.08 27.24 34.59
CA MET A 41 2.56 25.95 34.09
C MET A 41 4.06 25.78 34.40
N PRO A 42 4.50 24.61 34.92
CA PRO A 42 5.93 24.31 35.05
C PRO A 42 6.65 24.44 33.70
N HIS A 43 7.81 25.10 33.68
CA HIS A 43 8.51 25.46 32.44
C HIS A 43 8.83 24.26 31.53
N GLY A 44 9.27 23.13 32.11
CA GLY A 44 9.52 21.91 31.32
C GLY A 44 8.27 21.33 30.67
N LEU A 45 7.14 21.38 31.39
CA LEU A 45 5.84 20.95 30.87
C LEU A 45 5.37 21.88 29.74
N TYR A 46 5.61 23.18 29.89
CA TYR A 46 5.30 24.17 28.86
C TYR A 46 6.04 23.93 27.56
N LEU A 47 7.36 23.66 27.63
CA LEU A 47 8.15 23.34 26.43
C LEU A 47 7.67 22.05 25.75
N HIS A 48 7.39 21.01 26.53
CA HIS A 48 6.89 19.74 25.98
C HIS A 48 5.56 19.90 25.24
N VAL A 49 4.63 20.65 25.85
CA VAL A 49 3.32 20.95 25.24
C VAL A 49 3.48 21.77 23.95
N LEU A 50 4.37 22.77 23.95
CA LEU A 50 4.64 23.57 22.76
C LEU A 50 5.18 22.72 21.61
N GLU A 51 6.22 21.92 21.86
CA GLU A 51 6.85 21.06 20.87
C GLU A 51 5.85 20.07 20.27
N TYR A 52 5.06 19.40 21.13
CA TYR A 52 4.01 18.48 20.69
C TYR A 52 2.97 19.15 19.78
N LEU A 53 2.49 20.34 20.18
CA LEU A 53 1.46 21.06 19.43
C LEU A 53 1.99 21.62 18.10
N GLU A 54 3.23 22.10 18.06
CA GLU A 54 3.86 22.56 16.82
C GLU A 54 4.06 21.39 15.84
N THR A 55 4.60 20.28 16.31
CA THR A 55 4.82 19.07 15.51
C THR A 55 3.49 18.52 14.99
N SER A 56 2.48 18.40 15.86
CA SER A 56 1.13 17.95 15.47
C SER A 56 0.49 18.89 14.44
N SER A 57 0.69 20.20 14.59
CA SER A 57 0.19 21.18 13.62
C SER A 57 0.88 21.08 12.27
N GLN A 58 2.19 20.78 12.23
CA GLN A 58 2.93 20.59 10.98
C GLN A 58 2.50 19.31 10.27
N ILE A 59 2.39 18.19 11.00
CA ILE A 59 1.91 16.92 10.45
C ILE A 59 0.51 17.09 9.86
N ARG A 60 -0.40 17.71 10.60
CA ARG A 60 -1.77 17.96 10.12
C ARG A 60 -1.78 18.81 8.86
N LYS A 61 -0.91 19.82 8.76
CA LYS A 61 -0.77 20.65 7.56
C LYS A 61 -0.27 19.83 6.38
N LYS A 62 0.72 18.95 6.58
CA LYS A 62 1.27 18.05 5.55
C LYS A 62 0.19 17.10 5.02
N ILE A 63 -0.53 16.43 5.93
CA ILE A 63 -1.66 15.55 5.57
C ILE A 63 -2.71 16.33 4.76
N MET A 64 -3.12 17.52 5.23
CA MET A 64 -4.12 18.34 4.53
C MET A 64 -3.64 18.84 3.15
N SER A 65 -2.35 19.09 2.95
CA SER A 65 -1.81 19.47 1.63
C SER A 65 -1.69 18.29 0.67
N GLU A 66 -1.45 17.09 1.20
CA GLU A 66 -1.34 15.85 0.42
C GLU A 66 -2.70 15.19 0.17
N THR A 67 -3.76 15.65 0.84
CA THR A 67 -5.11 15.11 0.62
C THR A 67 -5.65 15.57 -0.73
N ILE A 68 -5.80 14.64 -1.67
CA ILE A 68 -6.48 14.88 -2.93
C ILE A 68 -7.98 15.08 -2.62
N PRO A 69 -8.62 16.20 -3.04
CA PRO A 69 -10.04 16.42 -2.80
C PRO A 69 -10.87 15.41 -3.62
N ALA A 70 -11.18 14.28 -3.01
CA ALA A 70 -12.08 13.29 -3.59
C ALA A 70 -13.52 13.79 -3.44
N THR A 71 -14.08 14.34 -4.52
CA THR A 71 -15.52 14.65 -4.57
C THR A 71 -16.26 13.36 -4.93
N ALA A 72 -16.85 12.70 -3.93
CA ALA A 72 -17.72 11.56 -4.19
C ALA A 72 -18.95 12.02 -4.97
N ARG A 73 -19.11 11.54 -6.21
CA ARG A 73 -20.33 11.69 -6.99
C ARG A 73 -21.20 10.45 -6.74
N PHE A 74 -22.44 10.67 -6.30
CA PHE A 74 -23.43 9.60 -6.22
C PHE A 74 -24.02 9.41 -7.60
N LEU A 75 -23.68 8.28 -8.24
CA LEU A 75 -24.24 7.89 -9.53
C LEU A 75 -25.58 7.19 -9.31
N THR A 76 -26.53 7.45 -10.20
CA THR A 76 -27.75 6.64 -10.27
C THR A 76 -27.43 5.23 -10.78
N PRO A 77 -28.27 4.21 -10.51
CA PRO A 77 -28.03 2.84 -11.01
C PRO A 77 -27.81 2.76 -12.52
N GLU A 78 -28.56 3.56 -13.31
CA GLU A 78 -28.42 3.61 -14.76
C GLU A 78 -27.10 4.29 -15.21
N GLU A 79 -26.60 5.25 -14.45
CA GLU A 79 -25.31 5.90 -14.71
C GLU A 79 -24.14 5.00 -14.28
N ARG A 80 -24.29 4.24 -13.20
CA ARG A 80 -23.32 3.20 -12.80
C ARG A 80 -23.20 2.13 -13.88
N ASP A 81 -24.32 1.63 -14.39
CA ASP A 81 -24.33 0.62 -15.45
C ASP A 81 -23.83 1.17 -16.81
N GLN A 82 -23.75 2.50 -16.98
CA GLN A 82 -23.09 3.17 -18.12
C GLN A 82 -21.61 3.48 -17.85
N GLU A 83 -21.22 3.70 -16.61
CA GLU A 83 -19.83 3.91 -16.21
C GLU A 83 -19.07 2.59 -16.10
N ASP A 84 -19.74 1.49 -15.75
CA ASP A 84 -19.23 0.11 -15.86
C ASP A 84 -19.12 -0.34 -17.33
N LYS A 85 -19.71 0.39 -18.29
CA LYS A 85 -19.37 0.24 -19.72
C LYS A 85 -18.06 0.94 -20.09
N ARG A 86 -17.24 1.32 -19.11
CA ARG A 86 -15.92 1.87 -19.37
C ARG A 86 -14.98 0.77 -19.82
N ASP A 87 -14.39 1.08 -20.97
CA ASP A 87 -13.20 0.46 -21.53
C ASP A 87 -13.45 -0.94 -22.09
N GLY A 88 -14.40 -1.01 -23.02
CA GLY A 88 -14.51 -2.13 -23.94
C GLY A 88 -13.16 -2.37 -24.62
N TYR A 89 -12.68 -3.61 -24.53
CA TYR A 89 -11.50 -4.09 -25.26
C TYR A 89 -11.49 -3.50 -26.67
N THR A 90 -10.39 -2.84 -27.04
CA THR A 90 -10.15 -2.38 -28.41
C THR A 90 -10.00 -3.58 -29.37
N VAL A 91 -9.60 -4.74 -28.83
CA VAL A 91 -9.55 -6.01 -29.55
C VAL A 91 -10.94 -6.69 -29.54
N PRO A 92 -11.39 -7.27 -30.66
CA PRO A 92 -12.63 -8.02 -30.70
C PRO A 92 -12.56 -9.26 -29.78
N ILE A 93 -13.46 -9.31 -28.80
CA ILE A 93 -13.66 -10.48 -27.94
C ILE A 93 -14.45 -11.52 -28.76
N PRO A 94 -14.03 -12.80 -28.80
CA PRO A 94 -14.79 -13.87 -29.45
C PRO A 94 -16.21 -13.98 -28.85
N GLU A 95 -17.25 -14.07 -29.69
CA GLU A 95 -18.66 -14.13 -29.25
C GLU A 95 -18.97 -15.40 -28.42
N ASP A 96 -18.14 -16.43 -28.51
CA ASP A 96 -18.24 -17.67 -27.72
C ASP A 96 -17.52 -17.59 -26.36
N LEU A 97 -16.80 -16.50 -26.07
CA LEU A 97 -16.10 -16.27 -24.82
C LEU A 97 -16.96 -15.44 -23.86
N THR A 98 -17.62 -16.11 -22.93
CA THR A 98 -18.43 -15.47 -21.90
C THR A 98 -17.55 -14.81 -20.84
N GLU A 99 -18.04 -13.72 -20.27
CA GLU A 99 -17.41 -13.00 -19.15
C GLU A 99 -17.34 -13.84 -17.88
N GLU A 100 -18.33 -14.70 -17.67
CA GLU A 100 -18.34 -15.67 -16.57
C GLU A 100 -18.02 -17.07 -17.11
N PHE A 101 -17.30 -17.87 -16.30
CA PHE A 101 -17.07 -19.27 -16.61
C PHE A 101 -18.37 -20.07 -16.40
N HIS A 102 -18.89 -20.65 -17.49
CA HIS A 102 -20.02 -21.57 -17.44
C HIS A 102 -19.53 -23.02 -17.62
N PRO A 103 -19.49 -23.83 -16.55
CA PRO A 103 -19.03 -25.21 -16.63
C PRO A 103 -19.95 -26.05 -17.52
N SER A 104 -19.38 -27.03 -18.23
CA SER A 104 -20.15 -27.91 -19.13
C SER A 104 -21.18 -28.78 -18.41
N GLN A 105 -20.96 -29.05 -17.12
CA GLN A 105 -21.85 -29.83 -16.26
C GLN A 105 -22.42 -28.98 -15.12
N PRO A 106 -23.65 -29.27 -14.65
CA PRO A 106 -24.25 -28.55 -13.54
C PRO A 106 -23.45 -28.80 -12.26
N VAL A 107 -22.83 -27.74 -11.74
CA VAL A 107 -22.08 -27.78 -10.48
C VAL A 107 -22.94 -27.23 -9.35
N THR A 108 -22.96 -27.93 -8.22
CA THR A 108 -23.64 -27.47 -7.02
C THR A 108 -22.76 -26.46 -6.28
N PRO A 109 -23.31 -25.42 -5.62
CA PRO A 109 -22.52 -24.46 -4.84
C PRO A 109 -21.58 -25.10 -3.81
N LYS A 110 -21.98 -26.23 -3.21
CA LYS A 110 -21.12 -26.99 -2.27
C LYS A 110 -19.87 -27.59 -2.93
N GLN A 111 -19.94 -27.94 -4.22
CA GLN A 111 -18.83 -28.48 -4.98
C GLN A 111 -17.88 -27.35 -5.41
N ILE A 112 -18.41 -26.17 -5.75
CA ILE A 112 -17.60 -24.95 -6.00
C ILE A 112 -16.80 -24.60 -4.74
N VAL A 113 -17.45 -24.54 -3.58
CA VAL A 113 -16.75 -24.26 -2.31
C VAL A 113 -15.69 -25.33 -2.02
N ALA A 114 -15.93 -26.61 -2.34
CA ALA A 114 -14.94 -27.67 -2.14
C ALA A 114 -13.75 -27.56 -3.11
N TRP A 115 -13.98 -27.06 -4.34
CA TRP A 115 -12.93 -26.72 -5.29
C TRP A 115 -12.08 -25.55 -4.76
N GLU A 116 -12.70 -24.42 -4.45
CA GLU A 116 -12.01 -23.20 -4.00
C GLU A 116 -11.25 -23.39 -2.68
N THR A 117 -11.79 -24.18 -1.75
CA THR A 117 -11.20 -24.32 -0.40
C THR A 117 -10.30 -25.53 -0.22
N LYS A 118 -10.45 -26.57 -1.05
CA LYS A 118 -9.73 -27.85 -0.88
C LYS A 118 -9.10 -28.40 -2.16
N GLY A 119 -9.26 -27.71 -3.30
CA GLY A 119 -8.78 -28.18 -4.60
C GLY A 119 -9.46 -29.48 -5.05
N ILE A 120 -10.67 -29.79 -4.57
CA ILE A 120 -11.40 -30.99 -4.98
C ILE A 120 -12.25 -30.63 -6.20
N GLU A 121 -11.87 -31.14 -7.37
CA GLU A 121 -12.60 -30.89 -8.61
C GLU A 121 -14.09 -31.26 -8.47
N PRO A 122 -15.02 -30.39 -8.91
CA PRO A 122 -16.45 -30.68 -8.91
C PRO A 122 -16.81 -31.91 -9.76
N TYR A 123 -16.12 -32.10 -10.87
CA TYR A 123 -16.13 -33.28 -11.73
C TYR A 123 -14.79 -33.39 -12.48
N PRO A 124 -14.40 -34.59 -12.97
CA PRO A 124 -13.13 -34.77 -13.66
C PRO A 124 -13.02 -33.88 -14.90
N GLY A 125 -11.98 -33.05 -14.96
CA GLY A 125 -11.74 -32.13 -16.08
C GLY A 125 -12.40 -30.76 -15.94
N TYR A 126 -12.95 -30.44 -14.76
CA TYR A 126 -13.42 -29.09 -14.45
C TYR A 126 -12.28 -28.07 -14.51
N GLU A 127 -11.11 -28.41 -13.95
CA GLU A 127 -9.91 -27.56 -13.98
C GLU A 127 -9.42 -27.35 -15.42
N GLU A 128 -9.50 -28.37 -16.27
CA GLU A 128 -9.11 -28.24 -17.67
C GLU A 128 -10.04 -27.32 -18.47
N GLU A 129 -11.34 -27.34 -18.16
CA GLU A 129 -12.32 -26.45 -18.80
C GLU A 129 -12.14 -25.00 -18.34
N GLU A 130 -11.94 -24.79 -17.03
CA GLU A 130 -11.66 -23.49 -16.43
C GLU A 130 -10.37 -22.91 -17.01
N ASN A 131 -9.30 -23.71 -17.10
CA ASN A 131 -8.03 -23.29 -17.69
C ASN A 131 -8.14 -22.97 -19.19
N LYS A 132 -8.95 -23.71 -19.96
CA LYS A 132 -9.19 -23.39 -21.38
C LYS A 132 -9.91 -22.06 -21.55
N TRP A 133 -10.89 -21.77 -20.68
CA TRP A 133 -11.60 -20.50 -20.67
C TRP A 133 -10.68 -19.35 -20.24
N ALA A 134 -9.92 -19.53 -19.15
CA ALA A 134 -8.95 -18.55 -18.65
C ALA A 134 -7.88 -18.23 -19.70
N LYS A 135 -7.32 -19.24 -20.36
CA LYS A 135 -6.32 -19.06 -21.43
C LYS A 135 -6.87 -18.28 -22.63
N ARG A 136 -8.13 -18.46 -22.99
CA ARG A 136 -8.78 -17.67 -24.06
C ARG A 136 -8.92 -16.20 -23.66
N TRP A 137 -9.23 -15.91 -22.39
CA TRP A 137 -9.20 -14.56 -21.86
C TRP A 137 -7.78 -13.98 -21.82
N GLU A 138 -6.78 -14.75 -21.42
CA GLU A 138 -5.37 -14.32 -21.47
C GLU A 138 -4.92 -13.93 -22.88
N GLU A 139 -5.36 -14.65 -23.92
CA GLU A 139 -5.06 -14.31 -25.32
C GLU A 139 -5.66 -12.95 -25.71
N VAL A 140 -6.91 -12.70 -25.32
CA VAL A 140 -7.59 -11.42 -25.55
C VAL A 140 -6.92 -10.29 -24.76
N ASN A 141 -6.57 -10.53 -23.49
CA ASN A 141 -5.89 -9.57 -22.63
C ASN A 141 -4.49 -9.23 -23.13
N ARG A 142 -3.76 -10.22 -23.63
CA ARG A 142 -2.46 -10.02 -24.27
C ARG A 142 -2.59 -9.21 -25.56
N ALA A 143 -3.61 -9.49 -26.38
CA ALA A 143 -3.87 -8.72 -27.59
C ALA A 143 -4.25 -7.27 -27.25
N GLN A 144 -5.02 -7.05 -26.19
CA GLN A 144 -5.36 -5.72 -25.69
C GLN A 144 -4.12 -4.98 -25.19
N LEU A 145 -3.29 -5.63 -24.38
CA LEU A 145 -2.04 -5.07 -23.89
C LEU A 145 -1.08 -4.69 -25.03
N ALA A 146 -1.02 -5.51 -26.09
CA ALA A 146 -0.26 -5.20 -27.29
C ALA A 146 -0.86 -4.03 -28.09
N ALA A 147 -2.20 -3.93 -28.17
CA ALA A 147 -2.90 -2.83 -28.83
C ALA A 147 -2.74 -1.50 -28.07
N ASP A 148 -2.72 -1.56 -26.73
CA ASP A 148 -2.54 -0.40 -25.84
C ASP A 148 -1.06 0.00 -25.69
N GLY A 149 -0.15 -0.72 -26.35
CA GLY A 149 1.29 -0.42 -26.36
C GLY A 149 2.02 -0.79 -25.07
N GLY A 150 1.42 -1.61 -24.21
CA GLY A 150 2.04 -2.14 -23.00
C GLY A 150 3.12 -3.16 -23.36
N GLY A 151 4.36 -2.90 -22.96
CA GLY A 151 5.44 -3.87 -23.05
C GLY A 151 5.24 -4.97 -22.02
N LEU A 152 5.18 -6.23 -22.45
CA LEU A 152 5.30 -7.35 -21.53
C LEU A 152 6.74 -7.39 -21.02
N HIS A 153 6.95 -7.10 -19.73
CA HIS A 153 8.20 -7.42 -19.06
C HIS A 153 8.22 -8.92 -18.75
N VAL A 154 8.50 -9.73 -19.77
CA VAL A 154 8.95 -11.11 -19.55
C VAL A 154 10.42 -11.03 -19.19
N ALA A 155 10.70 -10.95 -17.89
CA ALA A 155 12.03 -11.30 -17.41
C ALA A 155 12.14 -12.82 -17.52
N ASP A 156 13.16 -13.32 -18.24
CA ASP A 156 13.48 -14.74 -18.18
C ASP A 156 13.79 -15.08 -16.71
N PRO A 157 13.21 -16.15 -16.14
CA PRO A 157 13.57 -16.58 -14.80
C PRO A 157 15.08 -16.84 -14.80
N VAL A 158 15.80 -16.07 -13.98
CA VAL A 158 17.22 -16.27 -13.79
C VAL A 158 17.38 -17.56 -12.99
N ASP A 159 17.93 -18.59 -13.62
CA ASP A 159 18.42 -19.77 -12.90
C ASP A 159 19.62 -19.31 -12.06
N VAL A 160 19.35 -18.92 -10.82
CA VAL A 160 20.38 -18.71 -9.79
C VAL A 160 20.82 -20.09 -9.32
N ASP A 161 21.91 -20.58 -9.92
CA ASP A 161 22.67 -21.68 -9.32
C ASP A 161 23.09 -21.25 -7.91
N PRO A 162 22.82 -22.06 -6.87
CA PRO A 162 23.23 -21.72 -5.51
C PRO A 162 24.76 -21.59 -5.48
N GLU A 163 25.26 -20.42 -5.09
CA GLU A 163 26.68 -20.24 -4.80
C GLU A 163 27.03 -21.08 -3.57
N PHE A 164 28.17 -21.77 -3.62
CA PHE A 164 28.68 -22.57 -2.51
C PHE A 164 29.95 -21.92 -1.98
N ASP A 165 30.07 -21.82 -0.66
CA ASP A 165 31.25 -21.28 -0.01
C ASP A 165 32.48 -22.16 -0.36
N PRO A 166 33.56 -21.60 -0.94
CA PRO A 166 34.73 -22.37 -1.35
C PRO A 166 35.51 -23.02 -0.19
N GLU A 167 35.33 -22.58 1.05
CA GLU A 167 35.99 -23.18 2.23
C GLU A 167 35.14 -24.28 2.89
N THR A 168 33.83 -24.13 2.93
CA THR A 168 32.92 -25.03 3.67
C THR A 168 32.13 -25.97 2.76
N GLY A 169 31.93 -25.60 1.50
CA GLY A 169 31.15 -26.35 0.52
C GLY A 169 29.64 -26.35 0.81
N GLU A 170 29.18 -25.51 1.73
CA GLU A 170 27.77 -25.31 2.04
C GLU A 170 27.16 -24.23 1.11
N PRO A 171 25.86 -24.32 0.76
CA PRO A 171 25.20 -23.29 -0.03
C PRO A 171 25.22 -21.97 0.75
N VAL A 172 25.69 -20.92 0.11
CA VAL A 172 25.72 -19.57 0.68
C VAL A 172 24.28 -19.09 0.82
N THR A 173 23.83 -18.95 2.05
CA THR A 173 22.60 -18.23 2.36
C THR A 173 22.95 -16.76 2.49
N TYR A 174 22.57 -15.98 1.49
CA TYR A 174 22.61 -14.53 1.59
C TYR A 174 21.48 -14.02 2.47
N ASP A 175 21.73 -12.91 3.17
CA ASP A 175 20.68 -12.16 3.84
C ASP A 175 19.74 -11.52 2.79
N GLU A 176 18.54 -11.09 3.21
CA GLU A 176 17.51 -10.58 2.29
C GLU A 176 18.06 -9.40 1.45
N PRO A 177 17.97 -9.45 0.10
CA PRO A 177 18.60 -8.44 -0.74
C PRO A 177 17.93 -7.08 -0.58
N GLN A 178 18.74 -6.05 -0.35
CA GLN A 178 18.30 -4.67 -0.23
C GLN A 178 18.54 -3.91 -1.52
N MET A 179 17.48 -3.29 -2.05
CA MET A 179 17.58 -2.42 -3.21
C MET A 179 17.72 -0.96 -2.75
N VAL A 180 18.82 -0.32 -3.17
CA VAL A 180 19.08 1.11 -2.92
C VAL A 180 18.89 1.88 -4.21
N VAL A 181 18.00 2.87 -4.20
CA VAL A 181 17.78 3.78 -5.32
C VAL A 181 18.37 5.15 -5.01
N GLU A 182 19.34 5.59 -5.80
CA GLU A 182 20.01 6.87 -5.59
C GLU A 182 19.13 8.06 -6.06
N LYS A 183 18.79 8.96 -5.13
CA LYS A 183 17.79 10.03 -5.34
C LYS A 183 18.11 11.05 -6.44
N LYS A 184 19.38 11.20 -6.84
CA LYS A 184 19.80 12.23 -7.82
C LYS A 184 20.01 11.69 -9.23
N GLY A 185 20.29 10.41 -9.39
CA GLY A 185 20.64 9.79 -10.67
C GLY A 185 19.67 8.73 -11.17
N GLY A 186 18.86 8.14 -10.27
CA GLY A 186 18.01 6.99 -10.60
C GLY A 186 18.79 5.71 -10.84
N GLU A 187 20.08 5.66 -10.48
CA GLU A 187 20.87 4.44 -10.50
C GLU A 187 20.39 3.53 -9.36
N THR A 188 20.11 2.27 -9.70
CA THR A 188 19.63 1.25 -8.76
C THR A 188 20.73 0.25 -8.51
N ARG A 189 21.06 0.02 -7.24
CA ARG A 189 22.04 -0.98 -6.82
C ARG A 189 21.35 -2.00 -5.91
N LEU A 190 21.63 -3.27 -6.16
CA LEU A 190 21.13 -4.40 -5.38
C LEU A 190 22.28 -4.89 -4.49
N TYR A 191 22.08 -4.82 -3.19
CA TYR A 191 23.00 -5.34 -2.19
C TYR A 191 22.44 -6.66 -1.67
N VAL A 192 23.27 -7.69 -1.71
CA VAL A 192 22.87 -9.06 -1.35
C VAL A 192 23.30 -9.39 0.10
N ASP A 193 24.16 -8.55 0.70
CA ASP A 193 24.53 -8.58 2.12
C ASP A 193 24.44 -7.15 2.69
N GLU A 194 23.89 -7.01 3.90
CA GLU A 194 23.80 -5.74 4.62
C GLU A 194 25.20 -5.19 4.98
N ALA A 195 26.19 -6.07 5.14
CA ALA A 195 27.58 -5.68 5.42
C ALA A 195 28.25 -4.93 4.25
N ASP A 196 27.71 -5.06 3.04
CA ASP A 196 28.20 -4.38 1.84
C ASP A 196 27.59 -2.98 1.66
N LEU A 197 26.60 -2.59 2.49
CA LEU A 197 26.02 -1.24 2.48
C LEU A 197 26.94 -0.25 3.20
N THR A 198 27.16 0.90 2.57
CA THR A 198 27.91 1.99 3.19
C THR A 198 27.02 2.86 4.09
N GLU A 199 27.57 3.46 5.16
CA GLU A 199 26.81 4.34 6.08
C GLU A 199 26.17 5.55 5.37
N GLU A 200 26.75 6.01 4.25
CA GLU A 200 26.16 7.05 3.38
C GLU A 200 24.93 6.54 2.62
N GLU A 201 24.95 5.31 2.11
CA GLU A 201 23.82 4.72 1.39
C GLU A 201 22.65 4.36 2.32
N LEU A 202 22.95 3.98 3.56
CA LEU A 202 21.96 3.78 4.63
C LEU A 202 21.24 5.07 5.05
N SER A 203 21.90 6.23 4.92
CA SER A 203 21.37 7.52 5.41
C SER A 203 20.78 8.41 4.31
N GLU A 204 21.26 8.31 3.08
CA GLU A 204 20.82 9.14 1.96
C GLU A 204 19.91 8.41 0.95
N GLY A 205 20.00 7.08 0.87
CA GLY A 205 19.20 6.23 -0.02
C GLY A 205 17.71 6.19 0.32
N ASP A 206 16.89 5.73 -0.62
CA ASP A 206 15.57 5.17 -0.31
C ASP A 206 15.74 3.65 -0.35
N ILE A 207 15.70 3.01 0.81
CA ILE A 207 15.89 1.57 0.95
C ILE A 207 14.51 0.94 1.02
N THR A 208 14.16 0.17 0.00
CA THR A 208 12.93 -0.60 0.00
C THR A 208 13.25 -2.02 0.43
N ASP A 209 12.77 -2.39 1.62
CA ASP A 209 12.64 -3.79 2.00
C ASP A 209 11.54 -4.39 1.12
N SER A 210 11.83 -5.49 0.44
CA SER A 210 10.90 -6.11 -0.52
C SER A 210 9.72 -6.82 0.17
N ARG A 211 9.59 -6.70 1.49
CA ARG A 211 8.48 -7.27 2.27
C ARG A 211 7.38 -6.26 2.60
N GLU A 212 6.63 -5.80 1.60
CA GLU A 212 5.23 -5.42 1.81
C GLU A 212 4.33 -6.27 0.91
N GLY A 213 3.87 -7.41 1.44
CA GLY A 213 2.87 -8.23 0.77
C GLY A 213 2.79 -9.68 1.26
N GLU A 214 2.38 -9.89 2.51
CA GLU A 214 1.68 -11.13 2.92
C GLU A 214 0.25 -10.79 3.37
#